data_AF-A0A9D6UMK2-F1
#
_entry.id   AF-A0A9D6UMK2-F1
#
_cell.length_a   1.000
_cell.length_b   1.000
_cell.length_c   1.000
_cell.angle_alpha   90.00
_cell.angle_beta   90.00
_cell.angle_gamma   90.00
#
_symmetry.space_group_name_H-M   'P 1'
#
loop_
_entity.id
_entity.type
_entity.pdbx_description
1 polymer ?
#
loop_
_entity_poly.entity_id
_entity_poly.type
_entity_poly.pdbx_seq_one_letter_code
_entity_poly.pdbx_strand_id
1 'polypeptide(L)'
;MGAIYNGQYAKGVVHVLLLGLMISILTCDATGGLEPLFGMLIAVFYFYMAFEAYHTARKRMLGEPVDEFSSLLQIQGPASGFPIVPVVLIGAGVLFLLNNLDLLRLRAVLRFWPVLLIAAGCWLLYTRLKGGSAGEKAEPPAEGNAL
;
A
#
# COMPACT_ATOMS: atom_id res chain seq x y z
N MET A 1 -12.66 -9.99 11.51
CA MET A 1 -13.54 -9.99 12.71
C MET A 1 -12.78 -10.11 14.04
N GLY A 2 -11.44 -9.96 14.09
CA GLY A 2 -10.71 -10.02 15.35
C GLY A 2 -10.74 -8.74 16.19
N ALA A 3 -10.94 -7.57 15.56
CA ALA A 3 -11.00 -6.27 16.25
C ALA A 3 -12.17 -6.16 17.25
N ILE A 4 -13.30 -6.83 16.96
CA ILE A 4 -14.48 -6.87 17.84
C ILE A 4 -14.15 -7.64 19.13
N TYR A 5 -13.44 -8.77 19.02
CA TYR A 5 -12.97 -9.53 20.19
C TYR A 5 -11.96 -8.74 21.01
N ASN A 6 -11.17 -7.89 20.35
CA ASN A 6 -10.29 -6.97 21.02
C ASN A 6 -10.98 -5.65 21.36
N GLY A 7 -12.29 -5.59 21.65
CA GLY A 7 -13.00 -4.40 22.12
C GLY A 7 -13.05 -3.17 21.19
N GLN A 8 -12.39 -3.21 20.02
CA GLN A 8 -12.30 -2.09 19.08
C GLN A 8 -13.45 -2.12 18.08
N TYR A 9 -14.67 -1.85 18.55
CA TYR A 9 -15.88 -1.97 17.73
C TYR A 9 -15.92 -1.03 16.53
N ALA A 10 -15.47 0.22 16.68
CA ALA A 10 -15.39 1.18 15.57
C ALA A 10 -14.56 0.67 14.41
N LYS A 11 -13.39 0.17 14.77
CA LYS A 11 -12.44 -0.39 13.83
C LYS A 11 -13.07 -1.59 13.14
N GLY A 12 -13.79 -2.43 13.87
CA GLY A 12 -14.61 -3.50 13.29
C GLY A 12 -15.60 -3.00 12.24
N VAL A 13 -16.36 -1.94 12.54
CA VAL A 13 -17.34 -1.34 11.61
C VAL A 13 -16.65 -0.79 10.35
N VAL A 14 -15.55 -0.05 10.50
CA VAL A 14 -14.79 0.47 9.35
C VAL A 14 -14.35 -0.65 8.41
N HIS A 15 -13.84 -1.75 8.94
CA HIS A 15 -13.41 -2.88 8.12
C HIS A 15 -14.58 -3.59 7.41
N VAL A 16 -15.73 -3.70 8.07
CA VAL A 16 -16.95 -4.27 7.45
C VAL A 16 -17.43 -3.37 6.31
N LEU A 17 -17.46 -2.05 6.51
CA LEU A 17 -17.83 -1.10 5.47
C LEU A 17 -16.84 -1.11 4.31
N LEU A 18 -15.53 -1.15 4.59
CA LEU A 18 -14.50 -1.18 3.56
C LEU A 18 -14.55 -2.47 2.74
N LEU A 19 -14.75 -3.62 3.40
CA LEU A 19 -14.94 -4.90 2.73
C LEU A 19 -16.20 -4.90 1.86
N GLY A 20 -17.31 -4.38 2.39
CA GLY A 20 -18.58 -4.27 1.66
C GLY A 20 -18.45 -3.37 0.43
N LEU A 21 -17.74 -2.24 0.55
CA LEU A 21 -17.43 -1.37 -0.59
C LEU A 21 -16.60 -2.09 -1.64
N MET A 22 -15.56 -2.81 -1.22
CA MET A 22 -14.68 -3.54 -2.13
C MET A 22 -15.42 -4.67 -2.87
N ILE A 23 -16.28 -5.42 -2.17
CA ILE A 23 -17.15 -6.43 -2.78
C ILE A 23 -18.16 -5.76 -3.73
N SER A 24 -18.77 -4.64 -3.32
CA SER A 24 -19.72 -3.90 -4.16
C SER A 24 -19.09 -3.46 -5.48
N ILE A 25 -17.89 -2.88 -5.43
CA ILE A 25 -17.13 -2.48 -6.62
C ILE A 25 -16.84 -3.68 -7.52
N LEU A 26 -16.45 -4.83 -6.96
CA LEU A 26 -16.21 -6.06 -7.72
C LEU A 26 -17.46 -6.63 -8.38
N THR A 27 -18.60 -6.55 -7.71
CA THR A 27 -19.87 -7.08 -8.22
C THR A 27 -20.55 -6.13 -9.21
N CYS A 28 -20.15 -4.86 -9.21
CA CYS A 28 -20.55 -3.90 -10.23
C CYS A 28 -19.59 -4.00 -11.42
N ASP A 29 -20.08 -4.00 -12.65
CA ASP A 29 -19.24 -3.99 -13.89
C ASP A 29 -18.50 -2.64 -14.10
N ALA A 30 -18.08 -2.01 -12.99
CA ALA A 30 -17.45 -0.70 -12.91
C ALA A 30 -15.91 -0.77 -12.93
N THR A 31 -15.32 -1.95 -12.77
CA THR A 31 -13.85 -2.12 -12.61
C THR A 31 -13.09 -2.16 -13.92
N GLY A 32 -13.76 -2.39 -15.05
CA GLY A 32 -13.19 -2.22 -16.39
C GLY A 32 -11.91 -3.02 -16.65
N GLY A 33 -11.75 -4.22 -16.07
CA GLY A 33 -10.53 -5.04 -16.17
C GLY A 33 -9.66 -5.09 -14.90
N LEU A 34 -10.05 -4.40 -13.83
CA LEU A 34 -9.38 -4.42 -12.53
C LEU A 34 -9.97 -5.46 -11.55
N GLU A 35 -10.90 -6.31 -11.99
CA GLU A 35 -11.50 -7.35 -11.15
C GLU A 35 -10.45 -8.22 -10.44
N PRO A 36 -9.37 -8.69 -11.11
CA PRO A 36 -8.36 -9.52 -10.45
C PRO A 36 -7.61 -8.76 -9.35
N LEU A 37 -7.39 -7.44 -9.53
CA LEU A 37 -6.75 -6.60 -8.52
C LEU A 37 -7.59 -6.55 -7.25
N PHE A 38 -8.88 -6.25 -7.38
CA PHE A 38 -9.77 -6.18 -6.21
C PHE A 38 -9.96 -7.56 -5.55
N GLY A 39 -9.97 -8.65 -6.31
CA GLY A 39 -9.97 -10.00 -5.75
C GLY A 39 -8.73 -10.30 -4.90
N MET A 40 -7.55 -9.92 -5.40
CA MET A 40 -6.30 -10.02 -4.62
C MET A 40 -6.30 -9.09 -3.41
N LEU A 41 -6.82 -7.86 -3.55
CA LEU A 41 -6.96 -6.91 -2.44
C LEU A 41 -7.88 -7.46 -1.35
N ILE A 42 -9.01 -8.09 -1.69
CA ILE A 42 -9.88 -8.78 -0.72
C ILE A 42 -9.09 -9.86 0.02
N ALA A 43 -8.34 -10.70 -0.69
CA ALA A 43 -7.56 -11.77 -0.08
C ALA A 43 -6.53 -11.21 0.91
N VAL A 44 -5.72 -10.24 0.48
CA VAL A 44 -4.73 -9.57 1.32
C VAL A 44 -5.41 -8.89 2.51
N PHE A 45 -6.54 -8.23 2.29
CA PHE A 45 -7.32 -7.58 3.33
C PHE A 45 -7.79 -8.57 4.41
N TYR A 46 -8.23 -9.77 4.00
CA TYR A 46 -8.61 -10.83 4.94
C TYR A 46 -7.43 -11.27 5.83
N PHE A 47 -6.24 -11.46 5.26
CA PHE A 47 -5.04 -11.80 6.03
C PHE A 47 -4.59 -10.63 6.93
N TYR A 48 -4.59 -9.42 6.40
CA TYR A 48 -4.31 -8.20 7.14
C TYR A 48 -5.17 -8.12 8.42
N MET A 49 -6.47 -8.41 8.31
CA MET A 49 -7.39 -8.41 9.46
C MET A 49 -7.00 -9.38 10.58
N ALA A 50 -6.39 -10.52 10.24
CA ALA A 50 -5.89 -11.47 11.22
C ALA A 50 -4.65 -10.91 11.94
N PHE A 51 -3.68 -10.39 11.19
CA PHE A 51 -2.48 -9.78 11.75
C PHE A 51 -2.79 -8.55 12.59
N GLU A 52 -3.71 -7.70 12.13
CA GLU A 52 -4.10 -6.50 12.84
C GLU A 52 -4.73 -6.83 14.20
N ALA A 53 -5.61 -7.83 14.25
CA ALA A 53 -6.20 -8.30 15.49
C ALA A 53 -5.12 -8.81 16.47
N TYR A 54 -4.17 -9.59 15.96
CA TYR A 54 -3.05 -10.10 16.76
C TYR A 54 -2.17 -8.97 17.31
N HIS A 55 -1.76 -8.02 16.47
CA HIS A 55 -0.92 -6.89 16.90
C HIS A 55 -1.63 -6.04 17.95
N THR A 56 -2.92 -5.81 17.77
CA THR A 56 -3.69 -5.00 18.72
C THR A 56 -3.87 -5.74 20.05
N ALA A 57 -4.08 -7.06 20.02
CA ALA A 57 -4.12 -7.87 21.25
C ALA A 57 -2.77 -7.85 21.97
N ARG A 58 -1.66 -8.00 21.24
CA ARG A 58 -0.30 -7.95 21.81
C ARG A 58 0.00 -6.62 22.48
N LYS A 59 -0.37 -5.49 21.87
CA LYS A 59 -0.20 -4.16 22.47
C LYS A 59 -0.94 -4.01 23.80
N ARG A 60 -2.16 -4.54 23.90
CA ARG A 60 -2.92 -4.55 25.17
C ARG A 60 -2.28 -5.42 26.25
N MET A 61 -1.75 -6.58 25.87
CA MET A 61 -1.03 -7.44 26.82
C MET A 61 0.21 -6.74 27.40
N LEU A 62 0.83 -5.86 26.62
CA LEU A 62 1.99 -5.06 27.04
C LEU A 62 1.61 -3.82 27.87
N GLY A 63 0.31 -3.60 28.13
CA GLY A 63 -0.16 -2.44 28.90
C GLY A 63 -0.11 -1.11 28.16
N GLU A 64 0.16 -1.12 26.84
CA GLU A 64 0.09 0.10 26.03
C GLU A 64 -1.37 0.55 25.87
N PRO A 65 -1.68 1.85 26.02
CA PRO A 65 -3.01 2.36 25.73
C PRO A 65 -3.31 2.16 24.25
N VAL A 66 -4.43 1.49 23.98
CA VAL A 66 -4.90 1.22 22.62
C VAL A 66 -6.01 2.20 22.30
N ASP A 67 -5.65 3.33 21.69
CA ASP A 67 -6.60 4.35 21.26
C ASP A 67 -7.51 3.81 20.15
N GLU A 68 -8.82 3.87 20.39
CA GLU A 68 -9.83 3.35 19.47
C GLU A 68 -10.28 4.38 18.44
N PHE A 69 -10.08 5.69 18.70
CA PHE A 69 -10.65 6.77 17.90
C PHE A 69 -9.80 8.05 17.78
N SER A 70 -8.74 8.24 18.57
CA SER A 70 -7.92 9.48 18.56
C SER A 70 -7.21 9.75 17.21
N SER A 71 -7.14 8.74 16.32
CA SER A 71 -6.56 8.81 14.96
C SER A 71 -7.56 8.91 13.80
N LEU A 72 -8.88 8.93 14.01
CA LEU A 72 -9.83 8.84 12.88
C LEU A 72 -9.83 10.06 11.93
N LEU A 73 -9.35 11.22 12.37
CA LEU A 73 -9.13 12.41 11.54
C LEU A 73 -7.90 13.20 11.98
N GLN A 74 -6.81 12.55 12.37
CA GLN A 74 -5.51 13.25 12.39
C GLN A 74 -4.95 13.27 10.97
N ILE A 75 -5.40 14.25 10.16
CA ILE A 75 -4.73 14.65 8.93
C ILE A 75 -3.46 15.42 9.33
N GLN A 76 -2.54 14.76 10.04
CA GLN A 76 -1.20 15.29 10.19
C GLN A 76 -0.40 14.73 9.02
N GLY A 77 -0.55 15.40 7.88
CA GLY A 77 0.17 15.08 6.66
C GLY A 77 1.67 15.06 6.95
N PRO A 78 2.43 14.08 6.43
CA PRO A 78 3.88 14.14 6.49
C PRO A 78 4.32 15.37 5.68
N ALA A 79 4.66 16.46 6.38
CA ALA A 79 4.99 17.76 5.78
C ALA A 79 6.40 17.81 5.14
N SER A 80 7.01 16.68 4.81
CA SER A 80 8.41 16.64 4.31
C SER A 80 8.67 15.63 3.18
N GLY A 81 7.64 15.01 2.60
CA GLY A 81 7.77 14.14 1.42
C GLY A 81 7.28 14.84 0.16
N PHE A 82 7.87 14.49 -1.00
CA PHE A 82 7.35 14.88 -2.32
C PHE A 82 5.82 14.64 -2.38
N PRO A 83 4.99 15.60 -2.85
CA PRO A 83 3.53 15.50 -2.78
C PRO A 83 2.97 14.53 -3.82
N ILE A 84 3.23 13.23 -3.64
CA ILE A 84 2.85 12.15 -4.55
C ILE A 84 1.33 12.14 -4.77
N VAL A 85 0.55 12.34 -3.70
CA VAL A 85 -0.91 12.25 -3.76
C VAL A 85 -1.51 13.31 -4.70
N PRO A 86 -1.23 14.62 -4.55
CA PRO A 86 -1.67 15.63 -5.51
C PRO A 86 -1.22 15.35 -6.95
N VAL A 87 0.03 14.93 -7.15
CA VAL A 87 0.57 14.66 -8.49
C VAL A 87 -0.18 13.51 -9.17
N VAL A 88 -0.44 12.42 -8.45
CA VAL A 88 -1.22 11.28 -8.95
C VAL A 88 -2.66 11.69 -9.24
N LEU A 89 -3.29 12.51 -8.39
CA LEU A 89 -4.65 12.99 -8.61
C LEU A 89 -4.76 13.82 -9.90
N ILE A 90 -3.80 14.72 -10.14
CA ILE A 90 -3.73 15.51 -11.37
C ILE A 90 -3.56 14.59 -12.59
N GLY A 91 -2.61 13.64 -12.54
CA GLY A 91 -2.39 12.68 -13.61
C GLY A 91 -3.63 11.83 -13.92
N ALA A 92 -4.32 11.35 -12.88
CA ALA A 92 -5.57 10.61 -13.01
C ALA A 92 -6.69 11.45 -13.64
N GLY A 93 -6.80 12.72 -13.26
CA GLY A 93 -7.75 13.66 -13.87
C GLY A 93 -7.47 13.88 -15.37
N VAL A 94 -6.23 14.14 -15.74
CA VAL A 94 -5.83 14.28 -17.16
C VAL A 94 -6.15 13.01 -17.95
N LEU A 95 -5.85 11.83 -17.39
CA LEU A 95 -6.14 10.55 -18.03
C LEU A 95 -7.65 10.32 -18.20
N PHE A 96 -8.46 10.74 -17.22
CA PHE A 96 -9.92 10.69 -17.31
C PHE A 96 -10.47 11.60 -18.42
N LEU A 97 -9.94 12.82 -18.54
CA LEU A 97 -10.30 13.75 -19.62
C LEU A 97 -9.98 13.15 -21.00
N LEU A 98 -8.78 12.60 -21.17
CA LEU A 98 -8.36 11.96 -22.42
C LEU A 98 -9.24 10.77 -22.79
N ASN A 99 -9.74 10.04 -21.79
CA ASN A 99 -10.71 8.96 -22.02
C ASN A 99 -12.09 9.46 -22.41
N ASN A 100 -12.54 10.59 -21.84
CA ASN A 100 -13.83 11.19 -22.19
C ASN A 100 -13.84 11.71 -23.64
N LEU A 101 -12.71 12.25 -24.11
CA LEU A 101 -12.52 12.73 -25.48
C LEU A 101 -12.36 11.60 -26.53
N ASP A 102 -12.50 10.34 -26.13
CA ASP A 102 -12.21 9.11 -26.93
C ASP A 102 -10.79 9.07 -27.54
N LEU A 103 -9.90 9.98 -27.11
CA LEU A 103 -8.50 10.04 -27.53
C LEU A 103 -7.68 8.88 -26.95
N LEU A 104 -8.08 8.37 -25.77
CA LEU A 104 -7.43 7.25 -25.10
C LEU A 104 -8.44 6.27 -24.53
N ARG A 105 -8.33 5.00 -24.91
CA ARG A 105 -9.17 3.94 -24.33
C ARG A 105 -8.55 3.45 -23.03
N LEU A 106 -9.00 3.99 -21.88
CA LEU A 106 -8.49 3.60 -20.55
C LEU A 106 -8.50 2.09 -20.33
N ARG A 107 -9.56 1.41 -20.79
CA ARG A 107 -9.68 -0.05 -20.68
C ARG A 107 -8.51 -0.79 -21.36
N ALA A 108 -8.01 -0.29 -22.48
CA ALA A 108 -6.89 -0.90 -23.19
C ALA A 108 -5.57 -0.69 -22.45
N VAL A 109 -5.36 0.50 -21.88
CA VAL A 109 -4.16 0.84 -21.11
C VAL A 109 -4.14 0.11 -19.77
N LEU A 110 -5.25 0.16 -19.03
CA LEU A 110 -5.39 -0.49 -17.73
C LEU A 110 -5.15 -1.99 -17.85
N ARG A 111 -5.52 -2.66 -18.95
CA ARG A 111 -5.24 -4.10 -19.14
C ARG A 111 -3.75 -4.48 -18.98
N PHE A 112 -2.81 -3.56 -19.21
CA PHE A 112 -1.37 -3.80 -19.05
C PHE A 112 -0.84 -3.54 -17.63
N TRP A 113 -1.71 -3.18 -16.68
CA TRP A 113 -1.34 -2.99 -15.27
C TRP A 113 -0.54 -4.16 -14.65
N PRO A 114 -0.84 -5.45 -14.92
CA PRO A 114 -0.08 -6.54 -14.31
C PRO A 114 1.37 -6.57 -14.81
N VAL A 115 1.60 -6.22 -16.07
CA VAL A 115 2.94 -6.18 -16.68
C VAL A 115 3.79 -5.11 -16.02
N LEU A 116 3.22 -3.94 -15.73
CA LEU A 116 3.90 -2.88 -15.00
C LEU A 116 4.31 -3.33 -13.59
N LEU A 117 3.44 -4.05 -12.87
CA LEU A 117 3.77 -4.59 -11.56
C LEU A 117 4.87 -5.65 -11.61
N ILE A 118 4.84 -6.54 -12.61
CA ILE A 118 5.90 -7.53 -12.82
C ILE A 118 7.23 -6.83 -13.10
N ALA A 119 7.24 -5.84 -14.00
CA ALA A 119 8.45 -5.07 -14.30
C ALA A 119 8.98 -4.33 -13.06
N ALA A 120 8.10 -3.71 -12.26
CA ALA A 120 8.47 -3.08 -11.01
C ALA A 120 9.06 -4.08 -9.99
N GLY A 121 8.47 -5.27 -9.88
CA GLY A 121 8.99 -6.35 -9.04
C GLY A 121 10.37 -6.83 -9.47
N CYS A 122 10.58 -7.05 -10.77
CA CYS A 122 11.88 -7.39 -11.33
C CYS A 122 12.91 -6.28 -11.10
N TRP A 123 12.52 -5.01 -11.24
CA TRP A 123 13.38 -3.87 -10.98
C TRP A 123 13.78 -3.76 -9.50
N LEU A 124 12.85 -3.98 -8.57
CA LEU A 124 13.14 -4.03 -7.14
C LEU A 124 14.12 -5.18 -6.83
N LEU A 125 13.93 -6.35 -7.44
CA LEU A 125 14.87 -7.46 -7.26
C LEU A 125 16.26 -7.14 -7.82
N TYR A 126 16.34 -6.56 -9.02
CA TYR A 126 17.59 -6.16 -9.64
C TYR A 126 18.36 -5.13 -8.79
N THR A 127 17.67 -4.12 -8.27
CA THR A 127 18.29 -3.10 -7.41
C THR A 127 18.78 -3.67 -6.08
N ARG A 128 18.05 -4.65 -5.51
CA ARG A 128 18.47 -5.37 -4.30
C ARG A 128 19.72 -6.21 -4.53
N LEU A 129 19.80 -6.94 -5.64
CA LEU A 129 20.97 -7.76 -5.98
C LEU A 129 22.19 -6.90 -6.30
N LYS A 130 22.00 -5.78 -7.02
CA LYS A 130 23.09 -4.87 -7.38
C LYS A 130 23.59 -4.02 -6.20
N GLY A 131 22.72 -3.70 -5.25
CA GLY A 131 23.06 -2.95 -4.03
C GLY A 131 23.86 -3.75 -3.00
N GLY A 132 23.94 -5.08 -3.12
CA GLY A 132 24.69 -5.96 -2.21
C GLY A 132 26.22 -5.92 -2.35
N SER A 133 26.76 -5.33 -3.43
CA SER A 133 28.21 -5.25 -3.67
C SER A 133 28.84 -3.89 -3.38
N ALA A 134 28.07 -2.90 -2.93
CA ALA A 134 28.59 -1.55 -2.65
C ALA A 134 29.09 -1.35 -1.19
N GLY A 135 29.19 -2.43 -0.40
CA GLY A 135 29.68 -2.42 0.98
C GLY A 135 31.15 -2.83 1.16
N GLU A 136 31.82 -3.34 0.11
CA GLU A 136 33.20 -3.83 0.19
C GLU A 136 34.21 -2.88 -0.46
N LYS A 137 34.09 -1.60 -0.11
CA LYS A 137 35.20 -0.64 -0.20
C LYS A 137 35.36 0.03 1.16
N ALA A 138 35.53 -0.79 2.20
CA ALA A 138 36.25 -0.35 3.38
C ALA A 138 37.73 -0.34 2.99
N GLU A 139 38.21 0.82 2.59
CA GLU A 139 39.64 1.10 2.48
C GLU A 139 40.25 1.03 3.89
N PRO A 140 41.14 0.07 4.20
CA PRO A 140 41.83 0.08 5.47
C PRO A 140 42.93 1.15 5.41
N PRO A 141 43.01 2.08 6.38
CA PRO A 141 44.24 2.81 6.61
C PRO A 141 45.25 1.82 7.19
N ALA A 142 46.12 1.28 6.33
CA ALA A 142 47.28 0.52 6.78
C ALA A 142 48.41 1.51 7.11
N GLU A 143 48.71 1.57 8.42
CA GLU A 143 49.91 2.13 9.01
C GLU A 143 51.19 1.75 8.24
N GLY A 144 52.16 2.66 8.22
CA GLY A 144 53.48 2.34 7.69
C GLY A 144 54.43 3.52 7.57
N ASN A 145 54.76 4.19 8.67
CA ASN A 145 56.15 4.60 8.86
C ASN A 145 56.50 4.62 10.35
N ALA A 146 57.10 3.52 10.79
CA ALA A 146 58.02 3.54 11.90
C ALA A 146 59.26 4.31 11.44
N LEU A 147 59.67 5.34 12.19
CA LEU A 147 61.02 5.59 12.71
C LEU A 147 60.97 6.82 13.62
#